data_AF-A0A7T5UU05-F1
#
_entry.id   AF-A0A7T5UU05-F1
#
_cell.length_a   1.000
_cell.length_b   1.000
_cell.length_c   1.000
_cell.angle_alpha   90.00
_cell.angle_beta   90.00
_cell.angle_gamma   90.00
#
_symmetry.space_group_name_H-M   'P 1'
#
loop_
_entity.id
_entity.type
_entity.pdbx_description
1 polymer ?
#
loop_
_entity_poly.entity_id
_entity_poly.type
_entity_poly.pdbx_seq_one_letter_code
_entity_poly.pdbx_strand_id
1 'polypeptide(L)'
;MAPRKVHHMDLQVVVSINKEVVSITNEPHEISQPDSDALATLLGDVESRATNQDFEEAVPEKASLLVFRIASGQHFKAGNKRTALVAGLTFLRKNGYAFDMRRPEWVNVVDKAGVAAADLDDLANVLKYIVKKTPTERKGWDNALKQVVETNRRFLRDVGLQR
;
A
#
# COMPACT_ATOMS: atom_id res chain seq x y z
N MET A 1 -0.27 4.34 -29.57
CA MET A 1 -0.82 3.69 -28.35
C MET A 1 -1.27 4.80 -27.42
N ALA A 2 -2.48 4.73 -26.85
CA ALA A 2 -2.90 5.71 -25.84
C ALA A 2 -1.99 5.60 -24.59
N PRO A 3 -1.63 6.72 -23.94
CA PRO A 3 -0.83 6.67 -22.72
C PRO A 3 -1.57 5.86 -21.65
N ARG A 4 -0.87 4.94 -20.98
CA ARG A 4 -1.43 4.17 -19.86
C ARG A 4 -1.69 5.14 -18.71
N LYS A 5 -2.94 5.21 -18.25
CA LYS A 5 -3.32 5.99 -17.08
C LYS A 5 -3.12 5.18 -15.81
N VAL A 6 -2.60 5.80 -14.76
CA VAL A 6 -2.50 5.20 -13.42
C VAL A 6 -3.89 5.04 -12.82
N HIS A 7 -4.15 3.87 -12.24
CA HIS A 7 -5.34 3.58 -11.44
C HIS A 7 -5.09 4.00 -9.98
N HIS A 8 -5.87 4.96 -9.50
CA HIS A 8 -5.78 5.51 -8.14
C HIS A 8 -6.79 4.84 -7.20
N MET A 9 -6.38 4.62 -5.94
CA MET A 9 -7.30 4.21 -4.88
C MET A 9 -8.04 5.42 -4.34
N ASP A 10 -9.29 5.21 -3.94
CA ASP A 10 -10.04 6.13 -3.11
C ASP A 10 -9.98 5.73 -1.63
N LEU A 11 -10.53 6.60 -0.78
CA LEU A 11 -10.59 6.39 0.66
C LEU A 11 -11.35 5.12 1.03
N GLN A 12 -12.44 4.79 0.33
CA GLN A 12 -13.24 3.61 0.63
C GLN A 12 -12.45 2.32 0.42
N VAL A 13 -11.60 2.26 -0.61
CA VAL A 13 -10.70 1.13 -0.85
C VAL A 13 -9.70 0.98 0.30
N VAL A 14 -9.06 2.07 0.76
CA VAL A 14 -8.09 2.01 1.87
C VAL A 14 -8.74 1.60 3.18
N VAL A 15 -9.93 2.14 3.48
CA VAL A 15 -10.73 1.76 4.66
C VAL A 15 -11.12 0.27 4.60
N SER A 16 -11.55 -0.21 3.43
CA SER A 16 -11.88 -1.62 3.22
C SER A 16 -10.65 -2.52 3.39
N ILE A 17 -9.48 -2.09 2.91
CA ILE A 17 -8.23 -2.80 3.16
C ILE A 17 -7.97 -2.92 4.65
N ASN A 18 -8.06 -1.84 5.42
CA ASN A 18 -7.84 -1.91 6.87
C ASN A 18 -8.81 -2.89 7.53
N LYS A 19 -10.10 -2.79 7.20
CA LYS A 19 -11.15 -3.69 7.72
C LYS A 19 -10.82 -5.16 7.45
N GLU A 20 -10.38 -5.50 6.24
CA GLU A 20 -9.97 -6.86 5.90
C GLU A 20 -8.74 -7.30 6.69
N VAL A 21 -7.68 -6.49 6.77
CA VAL A 21 -6.43 -6.93 7.43
C VAL A 21 -6.54 -7.06 8.94
N VAL A 22 -7.33 -6.21 9.62
CA VAL A 22 -7.52 -6.32 11.08
C VAL A 22 -8.44 -7.49 11.45
N SER A 23 -9.33 -7.91 10.53
CA SER A 23 -10.16 -9.10 10.73
C SER A 23 -9.33 -10.40 10.80
N ILE A 24 -8.15 -10.44 10.16
CA ILE A 24 -7.25 -11.61 10.18
C ILE A 24 -6.73 -11.92 11.58
N THR A 25 -6.61 -10.89 12.43
CA THR A 25 -6.03 -10.92 13.77
C THR A 25 -7.05 -10.59 14.87
N ASN A 26 -8.33 -10.41 14.52
CA ASN A 26 -9.40 -9.99 15.43
C ASN A 26 -9.12 -8.66 16.15
N GLU A 27 -8.44 -7.73 15.48
CA GLU A 27 -8.26 -6.36 15.96
C GLU A 27 -9.43 -5.46 15.51
N PRO A 28 -9.74 -4.38 16.24
CA PRO A 28 -10.83 -3.47 15.87
C PRO A 28 -10.50 -2.67 14.60
N HIS A 29 -11.50 -2.51 13.74
CA HIS A 29 -11.49 -1.53 12.66
C HIS A 29 -12.05 -0.21 13.19
N GLU A 30 -11.17 0.76 13.43
CA GLU A 30 -11.54 2.10 13.91
C GLU A 30 -10.65 3.16 13.24
N ILE A 31 -11.29 4.23 12.76
CA ILE A 31 -10.68 5.42 12.18
C ILE A 31 -11.44 6.65 12.67
N SER A 32 -10.73 7.71 13.05
CA SER A 32 -11.35 8.98 13.46
C SER A 32 -11.68 9.85 12.24
N GLN A 33 -12.57 10.84 12.38
CA GLN A 33 -12.83 11.78 11.28
C GLN A 33 -11.55 12.55 10.85
N PRO A 34 -10.73 13.10 11.76
CA PRO A 34 -9.46 13.72 11.38
C PRO A 34 -8.51 12.79 10.61
N ASP A 35 -8.42 11.52 11.01
CA ASP A 35 -7.57 10.54 10.30
C ASP A 35 -8.13 10.19 8.92
N SER A 36 -9.45 10.13 8.79
CA SER A 36 -10.14 9.93 7.52
C SER A 36 -9.86 11.09 6.55
N ASP A 37 -9.92 12.33 7.05
CA ASP A 37 -9.62 13.52 6.24
C ASP A 37 -8.15 13.55 5.84
N ALA A 38 -7.24 13.19 6.77
CA ALA A 38 -5.81 13.07 6.49
C ALA A 38 -5.50 12.00 5.42
N LEU A 39 -6.21 10.86 5.45
CA LEU A 39 -6.11 9.84 4.40
C LEU A 39 -6.61 10.36 3.04
N ALA A 40 -7.69 11.13 3.00
CA ALA A 40 -8.19 11.73 1.76
C ALA A 40 -7.17 12.70 1.15
N THR A 41 -6.56 13.56 1.97
CA THR A 41 -5.46 14.44 1.53
C THR A 41 -4.27 13.64 1.01
N LEU A 42 -3.83 12.61 1.74
CA LEU A 42 -2.76 11.71 1.34
C LEU A 42 -3.02 11.09 -0.05
N LEU A 43 -4.24 10.65 -0.32
CA LEU A 43 -4.59 10.07 -1.61
C LEU A 43 -4.52 11.10 -2.75
N GLY A 44 -4.89 12.36 -2.48
CA GLY A 44 -4.67 13.48 -3.41
C GLY A 44 -3.18 13.74 -3.68
N ASP A 45 -2.35 13.68 -2.65
CA ASP A 45 -0.89 13.80 -2.79
C ASP A 45 -0.31 12.66 -3.64
N VAL A 46 -0.77 11.43 -3.41
CA VAL A 46 -0.41 10.25 -4.22
C VAL A 46 -0.87 10.41 -5.68
N GLU A 47 -2.06 10.96 -5.93
CA GLU A 47 -2.54 11.22 -7.29
C GLU A 47 -1.73 12.30 -8.01
N SER A 48 -1.29 13.33 -7.31
CA SER A 48 -0.50 14.43 -7.88
C SER A 48 1.01 14.13 -7.99
N ARG A 49 1.52 13.11 -7.30
CA ARG A 49 2.95 12.74 -7.33
C ARG A 49 3.40 12.22 -8.70
N ALA A 50 4.55 12.66 -9.21
CA ALA A 50 5.14 12.11 -10.45
C ALA A 50 4.21 12.17 -11.69
N THR A 51 3.38 13.21 -11.80
CA THR A 51 2.47 13.42 -12.94
C THR A 51 3.19 13.77 -14.24
N ASN A 52 4.46 14.20 -14.15
CA ASN A 52 5.35 14.52 -15.26
C ASN A 52 6.26 13.36 -15.68
N GLN A 53 6.10 12.18 -15.07
CA GLN A 53 6.90 10.98 -15.37
C GLN A 53 6.11 9.98 -16.21
N ASP A 54 6.83 9.07 -16.86
CA ASP A 54 6.22 7.95 -17.58
C ASP A 54 5.53 6.98 -16.60
N PHE A 55 4.56 6.21 -17.11
CA PHE A 55 3.78 5.26 -16.31
C PHE A 55 4.65 4.31 -15.49
N GLU A 56 5.75 3.83 -16.08
CA GLU A 56 6.74 2.95 -15.47
C GLU A 56 7.45 3.54 -14.26
N GLU A 57 7.65 4.85 -14.24
CA GLU A 57 8.33 5.57 -13.15
C GLU A 57 7.31 6.07 -12.12
N ALA A 58 6.18 6.60 -12.59
CA ALA A 58 5.14 7.15 -11.75
C ALA A 58 4.48 6.11 -10.84
N VAL A 59 4.26 4.88 -11.31
CA VAL A 59 3.59 3.84 -10.50
C VAL A 59 4.38 3.45 -9.25
N PRO A 60 5.69 3.09 -9.33
CA PRO A 60 6.50 2.85 -8.15
C PRO A 60 6.61 4.07 -7.22
N GLU A 61 6.75 5.28 -7.75
CA GLU A 61 6.86 6.50 -6.95
C GLU A 61 5.58 6.75 -6.13
N LYS A 62 4.41 6.62 -6.77
CA LYS A 62 3.10 6.76 -6.12
C LYS A 62 2.84 5.67 -5.09
N ALA A 63 3.20 4.42 -5.40
CA ALA A 63 3.09 3.30 -4.47
C ALA A 63 3.96 3.50 -3.23
N SER A 64 5.18 4.03 -3.40
CA SER A 64 6.10 4.29 -2.30
C SER A 64 5.55 5.37 -1.36
N LEU A 65 5.01 6.47 -1.91
CA LEU A 65 4.37 7.52 -1.12
C LEU A 65 3.16 7.00 -0.35
N LEU A 66 2.30 6.22 -1.00
CA LEU A 66 1.13 5.59 -0.38
C LEU A 66 1.53 4.73 0.83
N VAL A 67 2.52 3.85 0.65
CA VAL A 67 2.98 2.94 1.70
C VAL A 67 3.64 3.72 2.84
N PHE A 68 4.54 4.64 2.52
CA PHE A 68 5.27 5.45 3.50
C PHE A 68 4.29 6.17 4.43
N ARG A 69 3.34 6.92 3.84
CA ARG A 69 2.41 7.77 4.60
C ARG A 69 1.43 6.95 5.43
N ILE A 70 0.93 5.81 4.92
CA ILE A 70 0.06 4.93 5.72
C ILE A 70 0.84 4.28 6.87
N ALA A 71 2.07 3.82 6.62
CA ALA A 71 2.89 3.17 7.64
C ALA A 71 3.28 4.14 8.76
N SER A 72 3.65 5.37 8.43
CA SER A 72 4.09 6.40 9.39
C SER A 72 2.95 7.20 10.03
N GLY A 73 1.77 7.24 9.39
CA GLY A 73 0.69 8.19 9.74
C GLY A 73 -0.25 7.77 10.87
N GLN A 74 -0.21 6.52 11.32
CA GLN A 74 -1.09 5.98 12.39
C GLN A 74 -2.60 6.25 12.19
N HIS A 75 -3.08 6.26 10.94
CA HIS A 75 -4.46 6.63 10.60
C HIS A 75 -5.55 5.70 11.16
N PHE A 76 -5.20 4.47 11.50
CA PHE A 76 -6.11 3.49 12.09
C PHE A 76 -5.67 3.15 13.51
N LYS A 77 -6.62 2.74 14.36
CA LYS A 77 -6.32 2.25 15.70
C LYS A 77 -5.40 1.02 15.71
N ALA A 78 -5.53 0.18 14.70
CA ALA A 78 -4.77 -1.06 14.56
C ALA A 78 -4.46 -1.36 13.09
N GLY A 79 -3.41 -2.16 12.87
CA GLY A 79 -3.10 -2.70 11.56
C GLY A 79 -2.45 -1.73 10.55
N ASN A 80 -2.02 -0.52 10.93
CA ASN A 80 -1.43 0.47 10.00
C ASN A 80 -0.36 -0.11 9.07
N LYS A 81 0.61 -0.87 9.63
CA LYS A 81 1.64 -1.54 8.83
C LYS A 81 1.06 -2.54 7.83
N ARG A 82 0.12 -3.38 8.27
CA ARG A 82 -0.54 -4.37 7.39
C ARG A 82 -1.38 -3.69 6.32
N THR A 83 -2.07 -2.61 6.66
CA THR A 83 -2.78 -1.76 5.71
C THR A 83 -1.82 -1.17 4.68
N ALA A 84 -0.68 -0.62 5.09
CA ALA A 84 0.33 -0.07 4.18
C ALA A 84 0.84 -1.13 3.19
N LEU A 85 1.22 -2.31 3.70
CA LEU A 85 1.69 -3.43 2.89
C LEU A 85 0.64 -3.87 1.86
N VAL A 86 -0.61 -4.07 2.30
CA VAL A 86 -1.69 -4.54 1.41
C VAL A 86 -2.12 -3.46 0.43
N ALA A 87 -2.18 -2.19 0.85
CA ALA A 87 -2.48 -1.07 -0.03
C ALA A 87 -1.42 -0.93 -1.13
N GLY A 88 -0.13 -0.92 -0.78
CA GLY A 88 0.96 -0.85 -1.75
C GLY A 88 0.89 -1.95 -2.79
N LEU A 89 0.78 -3.21 -2.35
CA LEU A 89 0.72 -4.34 -3.29
C LEU A 89 -0.57 -4.34 -4.13
N THR A 90 -1.71 -3.98 -3.55
CA THR A 90 -2.98 -3.88 -4.27
C THR A 90 -2.94 -2.78 -5.34
N PHE A 91 -2.37 -1.62 -5.01
CA PHE A 91 -2.13 -0.52 -5.96
C PHE A 91 -1.25 -0.97 -7.13
N LEU A 92 -0.13 -1.62 -6.83
CA LEU A 92 0.80 -2.11 -7.84
C LEU A 92 0.12 -3.12 -8.77
N ARG A 93 -0.62 -4.10 -8.23
CA ARG A 93 -1.32 -5.12 -9.06
C ARG A 93 -2.35 -4.50 -9.98
N LYS A 94 -3.07 -3.49 -9.50
CA LYS A 94 -4.04 -2.73 -10.29
C LYS A 94 -3.39 -1.87 -11.38
N ASN A 95 -2.10 -1.60 -11.25
CA ASN A 95 -1.29 -0.89 -12.24
C ASN A 95 -0.34 -1.81 -13.02
N GLY A 96 -0.52 -3.14 -12.97
CA GLY A 96 0.29 -4.08 -13.77
C GLY A 96 1.68 -4.35 -13.21
N TYR A 97 1.86 -4.20 -11.90
CA TYR A 97 3.08 -4.56 -11.18
C TYR A 97 2.79 -5.55 -10.05
N ALA A 98 3.73 -6.43 -9.76
CA ALA A 98 3.65 -7.32 -8.61
C ALA A 98 5.05 -7.57 -8.04
N PHE A 99 5.09 -7.93 -6.76
CA PHE A 99 6.27 -8.44 -6.09
C PHE A 99 5.85 -9.35 -4.93
N ASP A 100 6.80 -10.08 -4.35
CA ASP A 100 6.55 -10.84 -3.13
C ASP A 100 6.61 -9.91 -1.91
N MET A 101 5.44 -9.63 -1.33
CA MET A 101 5.28 -8.80 -0.12
C MET A 101 6.14 -9.25 1.07
N ARG A 102 6.51 -10.54 1.12
CA ARG A 102 7.25 -11.14 2.23
C ARG A 102 8.76 -10.91 2.12
N ARG A 103 9.21 -10.22 1.07
CA ARG A 103 10.63 -9.87 0.86
C ARG A 103 11.17 -9.11 2.08
N PRO A 104 12.22 -9.61 2.76
CA PRO A 104 12.75 -8.98 3.96
C PRO A 104 13.12 -7.51 3.76
N GLU A 105 13.69 -7.15 2.61
CA GLU A 105 14.03 -5.78 2.25
C GLU A 105 12.80 -4.85 2.24
N TRP A 106 11.66 -5.34 1.78
CA TRP A 106 10.41 -4.60 1.77
C TRP A 106 9.79 -4.49 3.15
N VAL A 107 9.75 -5.60 3.89
CA VAL A 107 9.19 -5.61 5.25
C VAL A 107 10.00 -4.68 6.17
N ASN A 108 11.33 -4.74 6.08
CA ASN A 108 12.24 -3.92 6.87
C ASN A 108 12.10 -2.42 6.57
N VAL A 109 12.01 -2.03 5.29
CA VAL A 109 11.86 -0.60 4.96
C VAL A 109 10.51 -0.04 5.44
N VAL A 110 9.43 -0.84 5.36
CA VAL A 110 8.12 -0.45 5.87
C VAL A 110 8.09 -0.39 7.40
N ASP A 111 8.78 -1.31 8.09
CA ASP A 111 8.98 -1.24 9.55
C ASP A 111 9.68 0.05 9.96
N LYS A 112 10.80 0.35 9.31
CA LYS A 112 11.58 1.56 9.57
C LYS A 112 10.77 2.83 9.31
N ALA A 113 9.95 2.86 8.25
CA ALA A 113 9.06 3.99 7.99
C ALA A 113 8.05 4.20 9.13
N GLY A 114 7.50 3.13 9.70
CA GLY A 114 6.59 3.19 10.83
C GLY A 114 7.20 3.76 12.12
N VAL A 115 8.53 3.75 12.24
CA VAL A 115 9.29 4.31 13.37
C VAL A 115 10.16 5.51 12.99
N ALA A 116 9.88 6.13 11.84
CA ALA A 116 10.63 7.28 11.30
C ALA A 116 12.15 7.04 11.14
N ALA A 117 12.55 5.80 10.90
CA ALA A 117 13.93 5.37 10.65
C ALA A 117 14.23 5.06 9.17
N ALA A 118 13.28 5.34 8.28
CA ALA A 118 13.43 5.33 6.83
C ALA A 118 12.60 6.46 6.23
N ASP A 119 13.02 6.98 5.09
CA ASP A 119 12.32 8.03 4.34
C ASP A 119 11.63 7.49 3.08
N LEU A 120 11.02 8.39 2.30
CA LEU A 120 10.34 8.03 1.07
C LEU A 120 11.29 7.45 0.00
N ASP A 121 12.52 7.95 -0.06
CA ASP A 121 13.49 7.54 -1.07
C ASP A 121 13.98 6.12 -0.79
N ASP A 122 14.13 5.73 0.47
CA ASP A 122 14.40 4.35 0.88
C ASP A 122 13.34 3.38 0.32
N LEU A 123 12.05 3.72 0.46
CA LEU A 123 10.96 2.89 -0.05
C LEU A 123 10.97 2.85 -1.59
N ALA A 124 11.15 3.99 -2.23
CA ALA A 124 11.20 4.07 -3.70
C ALA A 124 12.34 3.24 -4.28
N ASN A 125 13.51 3.26 -3.64
CA ASN A 125 14.69 2.49 -4.06
C ASN A 125 14.45 0.99 -3.92
N VAL A 126 13.91 0.53 -2.79
CA VAL A 126 13.55 -0.89 -2.62
C VAL A 126 12.50 -1.29 -3.66
N LEU A 127 11.48 -0.47 -3.85
CA LEU A 127 10.36 -0.82 -4.73
C LEU A 127 10.80 -0.92 -6.19
N LYS A 128 11.62 0.01 -6.69
CA LYS A 128 12.21 -0.03 -8.04
C LYS A 128 12.96 -1.32 -8.33
N TYR A 129 13.57 -1.94 -7.31
CA TYR A 129 14.33 -3.17 -7.46
C TYR A 129 13.45 -4.45 -7.44
N ILE A 130 12.38 -4.47 -6.63
CA ILE A 130 11.62 -5.70 -6.38
C ILE A 130 10.38 -5.86 -7.27
N VAL A 131 9.85 -4.77 -7.83
CA VAL A 131 8.64 -4.82 -8.67
C VAL A 131 8.92 -5.43 -10.04
N LYS A 132 7.96 -6.23 -10.52
CA LYS A 132 8.00 -6.85 -11.84
C LYS A 132 6.72 -6.53 -12.59
N LYS A 133 6.82 -6.32 -13.91
CA LYS A 133 5.65 -6.16 -14.78
C LYS A 133 4.83 -7.46 -14.78
N THR A 134 3.51 -7.32 -14.68
CA THR A 134 2.52 -8.40 -14.69
C THR A 134 1.31 -7.95 -15.51
N PRO A 135 0.45 -8.87 -16.02
CA PRO A 135 -0.85 -8.46 -16.53
C PRO A 135 -1.61 -7.62 -15.50
N THR A 136 -2.17 -6.49 -15.94
CA THR A 136 -2.99 -5.60 -15.11
C THR A 136 -4.24 -6.34 -14.62
N GLU A 137 -4.57 -6.21 -13.33
CA GLU A 137 -5.86 -6.68 -12.82
C GLU A 137 -7.00 -5.82 -13.39
N ARG A 138 -7.77 -6.41 -14.32
CA ARG A 138 -8.83 -5.72 -15.06
C ARG A 138 -10.16 -5.65 -14.30
N LYS A 139 -10.35 -6.47 -13.25
CA LYS A 139 -11.55 -6.44 -12.40
C LYS A 139 -11.47 -5.30 -11.37
N GLY A 140 -12.52 -5.11 -10.57
CA GLY A 140 -12.57 -4.11 -9.49
C GLY A 140 -11.48 -4.27 -8.41
N TRP A 141 -11.33 -3.27 -7.54
CA TRP A 141 -10.37 -3.28 -6.43
C TRP A 141 -10.54 -4.49 -5.50
N ASP A 142 -11.77 -4.92 -5.26
CA ASP A 142 -12.11 -6.07 -4.41
C ASP A 142 -11.41 -7.36 -4.84
N ASN A 143 -11.24 -7.59 -6.15
CA ASN A 143 -10.60 -8.81 -6.63
C ASN A 143 -9.10 -8.79 -6.36
N ALA A 144 -8.45 -7.63 -6.58
CA ALA A 144 -7.04 -7.45 -6.26
C ALA A 144 -6.81 -7.59 -4.75
N LEU A 145 -7.66 -6.96 -3.94
CA LEU A 145 -7.62 -7.04 -2.49
C LEU A 145 -7.75 -8.49 -2.00
N LYS A 146 -8.80 -9.20 -2.41
CA LYS A 146 -9.02 -10.60 -2.03
C LYS A 146 -7.83 -11.49 -2.38
N GLN A 147 -7.27 -11.34 -3.58
CA GLN A 147 -6.09 -12.11 -3.98
C GLN A 147 -4.87 -11.78 -3.13
N VAL A 148 -4.61 -10.50 -2.86
CA VAL A 148 -3.48 -10.07 -2.03
C VAL A 148 -3.62 -10.60 -0.60
N VAL A 149 -4.79 -10.42 0.02
CA VAL A 149 -5.04 -10.88 1.38
C VAL A 149 -4.95 -12.39 1.49
N GLU A 150 -5.60 -13.15 0.59
CA GLU A 150 -5.62 -14.60 0.70
C GLU A 150 -4.24 -15.21 0.45
N THR A 151 -3.50 -14.72 -0.55
CA THR A 151 -2.13 -15.19 -0.83
C THR A 151 -1.16 -14.92 0.31
N ASN A 152 -1.40 -13.86 1.10
CA ASN A 152 -0.51 -13.41 2.16
C ASN A 152 -1.09 -13.62 3.57
N ARG A 153 -2.22 -14.31 3.72
CA ARG A 153 -2.99 -14.40 4.97
C ARG A 153 -2.14 -14.82 6.17
N ARG A 154 -1.31 -15.85 6.02
CA ARG A 154 -0.42 -16.34 7.09
C ARG A 154 0.60 -15.27 7.49
N PHE A 155 1.27 -14.69 6.52
CA PHE A 155 2.23 -13.62 6.76
C PHE A 155 1.58 -12.40 7.43
N LEU A 156 0.41 -11.97 6.94
CA LEU A 156 -0.34 -10.84 7.52
C LEU A 156 -0.82 -11.10 8.94
N ARG A 157 -0.98 -12.36 9.36
CA ARG A 157 -1.27 -12.69 10.76
C ARG A 157 -0.06 -12.42 11.66
N ASP A 158 1.14 -12.69 11.16
CA ASP A 158 2.37 -12.63 11.95
C ASP A 158 2.98 -11.21 11.98
N VAL A 159 2.70 -10.40 10.96
CA VAL A 159 3.21 -9.01 10.86
C VAL A 159 2.62 -8.11 11.93
N GLY A 160 3.49 -7.54 12.77
CA GLY A 160 3.11 -6.60 13.84
C GLY A 160 2.77 -7.27 15.17
N LEU A 161 2.82 -8.60 15.26
CA LEU A 161 2.79 -9.35 16.52
C LEU A 161 4.19 -9.54 17.13
N GLN A 162 5.25 -9.28 16.37
CA GLN A 162 6.62 -9.23 16.85
C GLN A 162 6.84 -7.89 17.54
N ARG A 163 6.58 -7.82 18.85
CA ARG A 163 7.07 -6.79 19.75
C ARG A 163 8.02 -7.43 20.74
#